data_AF-A0A8J3A7W4-F1
#
_entry.id   AF-A0A8J3A7W4-F1
#
_cell.length_a   1.000
_cell.length_b   1.000
_cell.length_c   1.000
_cell.angle_alpha   90.00
_cell.angle_beta   90.00
_cell.angle_gamma   90.00
#
_symmetry.space_group_name_H-M   'P 1'
#
loop_
_entity.id
_entity.type
_entity.pdbx_description
1 polymer ?
#
loop_
_entity_poly.entity_id
_entity_poly.type
_entity_poly.pdbx_seq_one_letter_code
_entity_poly.pdbx_strand_id
1 'polypeptide(L)'
;MGRVFNQSELVLGEKRRIYESFLIICPTPNDAYGDDLPLSKEYIDAHTLLRFYGEPNVHLAVNRYMDLFLEAQKVLSMDSDPLDSKFKELARAHNDIILEMRRDALGWSAFGYRGKSRLPEGYAEKVFTEHSKDIE
;
A
#
# COMPACT_ATOMS: atom_id res chain seq x y z
N MET A 1 10.25 18.00 -28.38
CA MET A 1 9.18 17.36 -27.58
C MET A 1 9.36 15.85 -27.43
N GLY A 2 9.68 15.06 -28.46
CA GLY A 2 9.73 13.59 -28.37
C GLY A 2 10.70 12.96 -27.34
N ARG A 3 11.81 13.62 -26.98
CA ARG A 3 12.79 13.10 -26.00
C ARG A 3 12.28 13.13 -24.56
N VAL A 4 11.50 14.16 -24.21
CA VAL A 4 10.89 14.32 -22.87
C VAL A 4 9.74 13.32 -22.68
N PHE A 5 8.89 13.15 -23.70
CA PHE A 5 7.83 12.12 -23.68
C PHE A 5 8.41 10.71 -23.48
N ASN A 6 9.52 10.38 -24.14
CA ASN A 6 10.17 9.08 -23.97
C ASN A 6 10.67 8.87 -22.53
N GLN A 7 11.29 9.90 -21.92
CA GLN A 7 11.75 9.82 -20.53
C GLN A 7 10.59 9.68 -19.53
N SER A 8 9.49 10.39 -19.75
CA SER A 8 8.30 10.26 -18.90
C SER A 8 7.66 8.88 -18.97
N GLU A 9 7.57 8.28 -20.16
CA GLU A 9 7.06 6.91 -20.34
C GLU A 9 7.96 5.86 -19.69
N LEU A 10 9.29 6.06 -19.72
CA LEU A 10 10.23 5.18 -19.02
C LEU A 10 10.02 5.21 -17.50
N VAL A 11 9.82 6.39 -16.91
CA VAL A 11 9.54 6.54 -15.47
C VAL A 11 8.21 5.89 -15.10
N LEU A 12 7.17 6.07 -15.92
CA LEU A 12 5.87 5.42 -15.71
C LEU A 12 5.96 3.90 -15.83
N GLY A 13 6.72 3.39 -16.79
CA GLY A 13 6.96 1.95 -16.96
C GLY A 13 7.67 1.36 -15.74
N GLU A 14 8.69 2.04 -15.24
CA GLU A 14 9.42 1.60 -14.05
C GLU A 14 8.56 1.63 -12.80
N LYS A 15 7.74 2.67 -12.63
CA LYS A 15 6.78 2.78 -11.54
C LYS A 15 5.78 1.61 -11.51
N ARG A 16 5.23 1.24 -12.66
CA ARG A 16 4.32 0.08 -12.78
C ARG A 16 5.03 -1.22 -12.40
N ARG A 17 6.24 -1.42 -12.89
CA ARG A 17 7.07 -2.59 -12.56
C ARG A 17 7.34 -2.69 -11.06
N ILE A 18 7.65 -1.58 -10.41
CA ILE A 18 7.87 -1.51 -8.95
C ILE A 18 6.60 -1.87 -8.19
N TYR A 19 5.44 -1.38 -8.62
CA TYR A 19 4.15 -1.72 -7.97
C TYR A 19 3.80 -3.19 -8.12
N GLU A 20 3.94 -3.75 -9.32
CA GLU A 20 3.71 -5.18 -9.54
C GLU A 20 4.66 -6.03 -8.68
N SER A 21 5.95 -5.65 -8.64
CA SER A 21 6.96 -6.35 -7.84
C SER A 21 6.64 -6.25 -6.34
N PHE A 22 6.24 -5.07 -5.87
CA PHE A 22 5.83 -4.87 -4.49
C PHE A 22 4.60 -5.73 -4.15
N LEU A 23 3.56 -5.75 -4.98
CA LEU A 23 2.33 -6.53 -4.72
C LEU A 23 2.56 -8.04 -4.71
N ILE A 24 3.57 -8.56 -5.42
CA ILE A 24 3.95 -9.97 -5.37
C ILE A 24 4.58 -10.34 -4.02
N ILE A 25 5.37 -9.43 -3.46
CA ILE A 25 6.12 -9.64 -2.20
C ILE A 25 5.31 -9.17 -0.99
N CYS A 26 4.33 -8.29 -1.20
CA CYS A 26 3.47 -7.75 -0.17
C CYS A 26 2.73 -8.92 0.51
N PRO A 27 2.68 -8.94 1.85
CA PRO A 27 1.96 -9.97 2.57
C PRO A 27 0.51 -9.96 2.13
N THR A 28 -0.08 -11.11 1.88
CA THR A 28 -1.50 -11.22 1.57
C THR A 28 -2.32 -11.27 2.86
N PRO A 29 -3.61 -10.90 2.85
CA PRO A 29 -4.46 -11.00 4.04
C PRO A 29 -4.51 -12.40 4.67
N ASN A 30 -4.26 -13.46 3.89
CA ASN A 30 -4.23 -14.83 4.40
C ASN A 30 -2.97 -15.13 5.23
N ASP A 31 -1.88 -14.40 4.98
CA ASP A 31 -0.64 -14.59 5.74
C ASP A 31 -0.78 -14.12 7.19
N ALA A 32 -1.81 -13.31 7.49
CA ALA A 32 -2.12 -12.87 8.85
C ALA A 32 -2.63 -14.00 9.77
N TYR A 33 -2.98 -15.17 9.23
CA TYR A 33 -3.28 -16.37 10.04
C TYR A 33 -2.01 -17.11 10.50
N GLY A 34 -0.83 -16.75 9.98
CA GLY A 34 0.46 -17.31 10.38
C GLY A 34 1.22 -16.37 11.30
N ASP A 35 2.26 -16.93 11.95
CA ASP A 35 3.11 -16.21 12.91
C ASP A 35 4.29 -15.47 12.25
N ASP A 36 4.51 -15.67 10.94
CA ASP A 36 5.67 -15.10 10.25
C ASP A 36 5.46 -13.60 9.98
N LEU A 37 6.37 -12.78 10.52
CA LEU A 37 6.45 -11.37 10.16
C LEU A 37 7.05 -11.23 8.77
N PRO A 38 6.35 -10.60 7.81
CA PRO A 38 6.79 -10.57 6.43
C PRO A 38 7.74 -9.39 6.19
N LEU A 39 8.80 -9.30 7.00
CA LEU A 39 9.88 -8.31 6.88
C LEU A 39 11.10 -8.95 6.23
N SER A 40 10.88 -9.68 5.14
CA SER A 40 11.98 -10.24 4.36
C SER A 40 12.83 -9.11 3.77
N LYS A 41 14.09 -9.42 3.44
CA LYS A 41 14.96 -8.45 2.77
C LYS A 41 14.33 -7.94 1.48
N GLU A 42 13.67 -8.83 0.74
CA GLU A 42 12.96 -8.54 -0.50
C GLU A 42 11.82 -7.55 -0.27
N TYR A 43 11.08 -7.68 0.84
CA TYR A 43 10.05 -6.72 1.22
C TYR A 43 10.65 -5.34 1.51
N ILE A 44 11.73 -5.28 2.29
CA ILE A 44 12.39 -4.02 2.65
C ILE A 44 12.92 -3.30 1.39
N ASP A 45 13.54 -4.05 0.47
CA ASP A 45 14.06 -3.52 -0.78
C ASP A 45 12.91 -3.00 -1.68
N ALA A 46 11.82 -3.77 -1.81
CA ALA A 46 10.64 -3.37 -2.58
C ALA A 46 9.94 -2.14 -1.98
N HIS A 47 9.78 -2.10 -0.65
CA HIS A 47 9.20 -0.98 0.07
C HIS A 47 10.05 0.30 -0.05
N THR A 48 11.38 0.14 -0.06
CA THR A 48 12.31 1.26 -0.28
C THR A 48 12.14 1.84 -1.69
N LEU A 49 12.08 0.99 -2.72
CA LEU A 49 11.80 1.44 -4.08
C LEU A 49 10.43 2.11 -4.19
N LEU A 50 9.42 1.55 -3.53
CA LEU A 50 8.10 2.16 -3.45
C LEU A 50 8.21 3.60 -2.95
N ARG A 51 8.99 3.85 -1.89
CA ARG A 51 9.20 5.19 -1.28
C ARG A 51 9.72 6.25 -2.25
N PHE A 52 10.46 5.85 -3.27
CA PHE A 52 11.00 6.80 -4.25
C PHE A 52 10.04 7.05 -5.42
N TYR A 53 9.22 6.08 -5.80
CA TYR A 53 8.39 6.15 -7.00
C TYR A 53 6.89 6.35 -6.70
N GLY A 54 6.45 6.11 -5.48
CA GLY A 54 5.06 6.20 -5.06
C GLY A 54 4.60 7.61 -4.69
N GLU A 55 3.33 7.91 -4.98
CA GLU A 55 2.66 9.06 -4.39
C GLU A 55 2.46 8.89 -2.87
N PRO A 56 2.36 9.99 -2.12
CA PRO A 56 2.12 9.96 -0.67
C PRO A 56 0.95 9.06 -0.24
N ASN A 57 -0.14 9.01 -1.02
CA ASN A 57 -1.31 8.19 -0.70
C ASN A 57 -1.02 6.68 -0.79
N VAL A 58 -0.13 6.26 -1.69
CA VAL A 58 0.30 4.86 -1.77
C VAL A 58 1.06 4.49 -0.50
N HIS A 59 1.93 5.37 0.01
CA HIS A 59 2.64 5.16 1.26
C HIS A 59 1.72 5.07 2.47
N LEU A 60 0.76 6.00 2.57
CA LEU A 60 -0.23 5.98 3.63
C LEU A 60 -1.08 4.71 3.60
N ALA A 61 -1.44 4.22 2.40
CA ALA A 61 -2.20 2.99 2.25
C ALA A 61 -1.40 1.76 2.67
N VAL A 62 -0.12 1.68 2.28
CA VAL A 62 0.78 0.59 2.68
C VAL A 62 1.04 0.59 4.19
N ASN A 63 1.32 1.75 4.79
CA ASN A 63 1.51 1.84 6.24
C ASN A 63 0.25 1.39 7.00
N ARG A 64 -0.92 1.92 6.60
CA ARG A 64 -2.21 1.51 7.18
C ARG A 64 -2.43 0.01 7.08
N TYR A 65 -2.11 -0.57 5.93
CA TYR A 65 -2.26 -2.01 5.72
C TYR A 65 -1.35 -2.80 6.66
N MET A 66 -0.07 -2.42 6.78
CA MET A 66 0.88 -3.11 7.66
C MET A 66 0.47 -3.00 9.14
N ASP A 67 -0.03 -1.84 9.58
CA ASP A 67 -0.55 -1.68 10.94
C ASP A 67 -1.72 -2.62 11.20
N LEU A 68 -2.70 -2.67 10.28
CA LEU A 68 -3.83 -3.59 10.36
C LEU A 68 -3.41 -5.06 10.26
N PHE A 69 -2.36 -5.37 9.51
CA PHE A 69 -1.82 -6.72 9.38
C PHE A 69 -1.26 -7.21 10.72
N LEU A 70 -0.45 -6.37 11.38
CA LEU A 70 0.12 -6.66 12.70
C LEU A 70 -0.96 -6.75 13.79
N GLU A 71 -2.04 -5.97 13.68
CA GLU A 71 -3.20 -6.11 14.55
C GLU A 71 -3.95 -7.43 14.29
N ALA A 72 -4.16 -7.78 13.03
CA ALA A 72 -4.88 -8.98 12.65
C ALA A 72 -4.13 -10.25 13.09
N GLN A 73 -2.80 -10.30 12.95
CA GLN A 73 -1.98 -11.42 13.44
C GLN A 73 -2.13 -11.70 14.95
N LYS A 74 -2.45 -10.69 15.76
CA LYS A 74 -2.65 -10.88 17.21
C LYS A 74 -3.98 -11.56 17.55
N VAL A 75 -4.92 -11.57 16.61
CA VAL A 75 -6.32 -11.95 16.85
C VAL A 75 -6.75 -13.14 16.00
N LEU A 76 -6.29 -13.20 14.75
CA LEU A 76 -6.61 -14.26 13.82
C LEU A 76 -5.82 -15.52 14.16
N SER A 77 -6.51 -16.64 14.20
CA SER A 77 -5.95 -17.98 14.36
C SER A 77 -6.61 -18.94 13.38
N MET A 78 -6.10 -20.16 13.27
CA MET A 78 -6.72 -21.20 12.43
C MET A 78 -8.16 -21.55 12.84
N ASP A 79 -8.55 -21.22 14.08
CA ASP A 79 -9.89 -21.44 14.64
C ASP A 79 -10.83 -20.24 14.44
N SER A 80 -10.35 -19.13 13.86
CA SER A 80 -11.18 -17.95 13.59
C SER A 80 -12.25 -18.24 12.53
N ASP A 81 -13.37 -17.52 12.61
CA ASP A 81 -14.43 -17.64 11.63
C ASP A 81 -13.92 -17.31 10.20
N PRO A 82 -14.38 -18.02 9.15
CA PRO A 82 -13.92 -17.83 7.76
C PRO A 82 -14.09 -16.42 7.17
N LEU A 83 -14.73 -15.52 7.90
CA LEU A 83 -15.02 -14.14 7.52
C LEU A 83 -14.94 -13.20 8.73
N ASP A 84 -13.95 -13.44 9.60
CA ASP A 84 -13.67 -12.60 10.74
C ASP A 84 -13.61 -11.11 10.33
N SER A 85 -14.13 -10.26 11.22
CA SER A 85 -14.15 -8.81 11.02
C SER A 85 -12.76 -8.22 10.74
N LYS A 86 -11.71 -8.73 11.40
CA LYS A 86 -10.32 -8.29 11.21
C LYS A 86 -9.76 -8.74 9.86
N PHE A 87 -10.09 -9.95 9.42
CA PHE A 87 -9.73 -10.40 8.07
C PHE A 87 -10.39 -9.52 7.00
N LYS A 88 -11.69 -9.18 7.15
CA LYS A 88 -12.40 -8.29 6.20
C LYS A 88 -11.80 -6.89 6.16
N GLU A 89 -11.45 -6.35 7.32
CA GLU A 89 -10.80 -5.04 7.44
C GLU A 89 -9.45 -5.05 6.72
N LEU A 90 -8.64 -6.07 6.98
CA LEU A 90 -7.33 -6.26 6.35
C LEU A 90 -7.45 -6.44 4.82
N ALA A 91 -8.37 -7.28 4.36
CA ALA A 91 -8.62 -7.50 2.94
C ALA A 91 -9.10 -6.21 2.24
N ARG A 92 -9.88 -5.37 2.93
CA ARG A 92 -10.24 -4.04 2.41
C ARG A 92 -9.01 -3.14 2.30
N ALA A 93 -8.18 -3.07 3.33
CA ALA A 93 -6.96 -2.26 3.30
C ALA A 93 -5.97 -2.72 2.21
N HIS A 94 -5.85 -4.03 1.97
CA HIS A 94 -5.06 -4.57 0.86
C HIS A 94 -5.59 -4.10 -0.51
N ASN A 95 -6.92 -4.12 -0.70
CA ASN A 95 -7.54 -3.57 -1.90
C ASN A 95 -7.33 -2.05 -2.03
N ASP A 96 -7.32 -1.31 -0.93
CA ASP A 96 -7.04 0.13 -0.94
C ASP A 96 -5.63 0.42 -1.48
N ILE A 97 -4.62 -0.39 -1.11
CA ILE A 97 -3.26 -0.30 -1.69
C ILE A 97 -3.31 -0.44 -3.21
N ILE A 98 -3.92 -1.53 -3.70
CA ILE A 98 -3.98 -1.83 -5.14
C ILE A 98 -4.67 -0.69 -5.90
N LEU A 99 -5.75 -0.15 -5.34
CA LEU A 99 -6.49 0.95 -5.95
C LEU A 99 -5.70 2.26 -5.95
N GLU A 100 -4.96 2.57 -4.89
CA GLU A 100 -4.07 3.75 -4.85
C GLU A 100 -2.90 3.61 -5.82
N MET A 101 -2.26 2.44 -5.88
CA MET A 101 -1.21 2.15 -6.87
C MET A 101 -1.74 2.28 -8.30
N ARG A 102 -2.94 1.75 -8.58
CA ARG A 102 -3.58 1.90 -9.89
C ARG A 102 -3.89 3.36 -10.21
N ARG A 103 -4.38 4.12 -9.23
CA ARG A 103 -4.68 5.55 -9.38
C ARG A 103 -3.43 6.31 -9.80
N ASP A 104 -2.33 6.05 -9.11
CA ASP A 104 -1.06 6.71 -9.31
C ASP A 104 -0.39 6.28 -10.65
N ALA A 105 -0.32 4.97 -10.91
CA ALA A 105 0.24 4.43 -12.15
C ALA A 105 -0.48 4.89 -13.43
N LEU A 106 -1.79 5.22 -13.32
CA LEU A 106 -2.61 5.72 -14.42
C LEU A 106 -2.82 7.23 -14.36
N GLY A 107 -2.27 7.95 -13.38
CA GLY A 107 -2.57 9.37 -13.16
C GLY A 107 -2.28 10.27 -14.38
N TRP A 108 -1.32 9.87 -15.22
CA TRP A 108 -0.95 10.58 -16.45
C TRP A 108 -1.64 10.02 -17.72
N SER A 109 -2.45 8.97 -17.58
CA SER A 109 -3.26 8.42 -18.66
C SER A 109 -4.58 9.17 -18.81
N ALA A 110 -5.11 9.23 -20.04
CA ALA A 110 -6.50 9.63 -20.28
C ALA A 110 -7.53 8.74 -19.56
N PHE A 111 -7.13 7.53 -19.17
CA PHE A 111 -7.92 6.58 -18.39
C PHE A 111 -7.61 6.62 -16.89
N GLY A 112 -6.82 7.60 -16.45
CA GLY A 112 -6.49 7.81 -15.03
C GLY A 112 -7.73 8.16 -14.23
N TYR A 113 -8.06 7.33 -13.24
CA TYR A 113 -9.09 7.67 -12.27
C TYR A 113 -8.56 8.77 -11.35
N ARG A 114 -9.14 9.97 -11.41
CA ARG A 114 -8.79 11.12 -10.55
C ARG A 114 -9.78 11.34 -9.39
N GLY A 115 -10.57 10.31 -9.06
CA GLY A 115 -11.55 10.42 -7.98
C GLY A 115 -10.91 10.42 -6.60
N LYS A 116 -11.77 10.43 -5.57
CA LYS A 116 -11.34 10.43 -4.16
C LYS A 116 -10.39 9.27 -3.85
N SER A 117 -9.44 9.54 -2.94
CA SER A 117 -8.60 8.49 -2.34
C SER A 117 -9.47 7.43 -1.65
N ARG A 118 -8.93 6.22 -1.55
CA ARG A 118 -9.48 5.07 -0.81
C ARG A 118 -9.06 5.06 0.65
N LEU A 119 -8.13 5.93 1.04
CA LEU A 119 -7.84 6.17 2.44
C LEU A 119 -9.09 6.73 3.15
N PRO A 120 -9.29 6.39 4.43
CA PRO A 120 -10.35 7.02 5.23
C PRO A 120 -10.26 8.55 5.19
N GLU A 121 -11.40 9.24 5.20
CA GLU A 121 -11.41 10.71 5.23
C GLU A 121 -10.67 11.21 6.48
N GLY A 122 -9.77 12.17 6.31
CA GLY A 122 -8.94 12.71 7.41
C GLY A 122 -7.72 11.86 7.78
N TYR A 123 -7.46 10.73 7.11
CA TYR A 123 -6.39 9.81 7.51
C TYR A 123 -5.00 10.43 7.42
N ALA A 124 -4.72 11.19 6.36
CA ALA A 124 -3.44 11.87 6.20
C ALA A 124 -3.22 12.89 7.33
N GLU A 125 -4.22 13.74 7.60
CA GLU A 125 -4.18 14.73 8.67
C GLU A 125 -3.98 14.10 10.05
N LYS A 126 -4.64 12.96 10.29
CA LYS A 126 -4.48 12.19 11.54
C LYS A 126 -3.03 11.73 11.72
N VAL A 127 -2.45 11.09 10.71
CA VAL A 127 -1.06 10.59 10.75
C VAL A 127 -0.06 11.73 11.00
N PHE A 128 -0.22 12.87 10.32
CA PHE A 128 0.65 14.03 10.54
C PHE A 128 0.54 14.59 11.95
N THR A 129 -0.67 14.67 12.50
CA THR A 129 -0.91 15.20 13.85
C THR A 129 -0.33 14.27 14.92
N GLU A 130 -0.46 12.95 14.74
CA GLU A 130 0.10 11.96 15.67
C GLU A 130 1.63 12.04 15.70
N HIS A 131 2.29 12.08 14.53
CA HIS A 131 3.76 12.19 14.46
C HIS A 131 4.29 13.51 15.04
N SER A 132 3.51 14.59 15.01
CA SER A 132 3.93 15.88 15.60
C SER A 132 3.95 15.87 17.12
N LYS A 133 3.17 14.99 17.77
CA LYS A 133 3.12 14.86 19.23
C LYS A 133 4.28 14.05 19.80
N ASP A 134 4.88 13.18 18.99
CA ASP A 134 6.01 12.33 19.41
C ASP A 134 7.36 13.08 19.37
N ILE A 135 7.37 14.36 18.98
CA ILE A 135 8.57 15.21 18.85
C ILE A 135 8.67 16.25 20.00
N GLU A 136 7.66 16.32 20.88
CA GLU A 136 7.67 17.15 22.10
C GLU A 136 8.11 16.36 23.34
#